data_AF-A0A6C0LBS7-F1
#
_entry.id   AF-A0A6C0LBS7-F1
#
_cell.length_a   1.000
_cell.length_b   1.000
_cell.length_c   1.000
_cell.angle_alpha   90.00
_cell.angle_beta   90.00
_cell.angle_gamma   90.00
#
_symmetry.space_group_name_H-M   'P 1'
#
loop_
_entity.id
_entity.type
_entity.pdbx_description
1 polymer ?
#
loop_
_entity_poly.entity_id
_entity_poly.type
_entity_poly.pdbx_seq_one_letter_code
_entity_poly.pdbx_strand_id
1 'polypeptide(L)'
;MDNIVYPNDDFDFLQLSLGNPTSLQGGAYMTKILYKEQPLYIQTPKSLTKQGFVKHPKKYYVELMFDNNDEKLFRWLENLEERCQKLIYEKGETWFQNQLELNDIENAFATTIRPYKSCKYYLLRVNVKMNYQTNAPIVKIYNENQSALTIDDVNADTNIISILEIQGIRFSSRNFQIEMELKQVMTLNSEVFFDSCLIKPGERERERERARASIKEKQKEEEKQKEEEIKVSVKENHINSNMIQENESKDLENTIKENTIEENTIEENISAELKEFDITDVSTLETITLKKPNQVYYEIYKEARKKAKLAKKEAILAFLEAKNIKKTYMLENVDDSDSDSDIENISESEYSEEE
;
A
#
# COMPACT_ATOMS: atom_id res chain seq x y z
N MET A 1 15.58 6.43 10.31
CA MET A 1 15.22 6.00 8.93
C MET A 1 13.96 5.14 9.08
N ASP A 2 12.94 5.68 9.75
CA ASP A 2 12.05 4.87 10.61
C ASP A 2 10.58 4.92 10.19
N ASN A 3 10.30 5.29 8.93
CA ASN A 3 8.92 5.47 8.46
C ASN A 3 8.61 4.60 7.22
N ILE A 4 9.06 3.34 7.26
CA ILE A 4 8.62 2.33 6.28
C ILE A 4 7.32 1.73 6.80
N VAL A 5 6.26 1.91 6.02
CA VAL A 5 4.93 1.42 6.33
C VAL A 5 4.69 0.09 5.63
N TYR A 6 3.93 -0.79 6.27
CA TYR A 6 3.42 -1.99 5.60
C TYR A 6 1.99 -1.73 5.08
N PRO A 7 1.68 -1.99 3.79
CA PRO A 7 0.34 -1.88 3.25
C PRO A 7 -0.63 -2.83 3.97
N ASN A 8 -1.41 -2.29 4.89
CA ASN A 8 -2.42 -3.00 5.68
C ASN A 8 -3.67 -2.14 5.90
N ASP A 9 -4.68 -2.73 6.51
CA ASP A 9 -5.96 -2.06 6.78
C ASP A 9 -5.86 -0.98 7.88
N ASP A 10 -4.76 -0.95 8.65
CA ASP A 10 -4.55 -0.03 9.78
C ASP A 10 -3.90 1.30 9.38
N PHE A 11 -3.52 1.46 8.11
CA PHE A 11 -2.87 2.69 7.64
C PHE A 11 -3.82 3.89 7.65
N ASP A 12 -3.47 4.94 8.41
CA ASP A 12 -4.27 6.16 8.50
C ASP A 12 -3.99 7.11 7.31
N PHE A 13 -4.80 6.98 6.27
CA PHE A 13 -4.77 7.85 5.09
C PHE A 13 -5.10 9.32 5.38
N LEU A 14 -5.70 9.66 6.53
CA LEU A 14 -6.01 11.05 6.87
C LEU A 14 -4.75 11.87 7.14
N GLN A 15 -3.66 11.22 7.55
CA GLN A 15 -2.36 11.85 7.78
C GLN A 15 -1.59 12.15 6.49
N LEU A 16 -2.16 11.83 5.32
CA LEU A 16 -1.59 12.20 4.03
C LEU A 16 -1.83 13.67 3.74
N SER A 17 -0.79 14.34 3.27
CA SER A 17 -0.83 15.72 2.79
C SER A 17 -0.16 15.85 1.42
N LEU A 18 -0.57 16.85 0.66
CA LEU A 18 0.04 17.19 -0.63
C LEU A 18 0.85 18.47 -0.50
N GLY A 19 2.09 18.43 -0.97
CA GLY A 19 2.94 19.61 -1.09
C GLY A 19 2.46 20.57 -2.20
N ASN A 20 3.09 21.73 -2.30
CA ASN A 20 2.82 22.65 -3.40
C ASN A 20 3.28 22.06 -4.74
N PRO A 21 2.47 22.19 -5.82
CA PRO A 21 2.85 21.69 -7.13
C PRO A 21 4.09 22.40 -7.69
N THR A 22 4.94 21.61 -8.34
CA THR A 22 6.12 22.09 -9.05
C THR A 22 5.98 21.80 -10.54
N SER A 23 6.36 22.74 -11.39
CA SER A 23 6.32 22.55 -12.84
C SER A 23 7.42 21.57 -13.29
N LEU A 24 7.04 20.62 -14.13
CA LEU A 24 7.93 19.72 -14.84
C LEU A 24 8.03 20.12 -16.33
N GLN A 25 9.01 19.56 -17.03
CA GLN A 25 9.10 19.73 -18.49
C GLN A 25 7.86 19.17 -19.20
N GLY A 26 7.43 19.85 -20.26
CA GLY A 26 6.30 19.40 -21.10
C GLY A 26 4.92 19.78 -20.58
N GLY A 27 4.81 20.81 -19.73
CA GLY A 27 3.52 21.28 -19.21
C GLY A 27 2.87 20.38 -18.16
N ALA A 28 3.64 19.41 -17.64
CA ALA A 28 3.23 18.59 -16.51
C ALA A 28 3.62 19.26 -15.19
N TYR A 29 2.96 18.86 -14.12
CA TYR A 29 3.21 19.31 -12.75
C TYR A 29 3.36 18.10 -11.84
N MET A 30 4.00 18.32 -10.70
CA MET A 30 4.19 17.30 -9.68
C MET A 30 3.95 17.89 -8.31
N THR A 31 3.03 17.30 -7.55
CA THR A 31 2.90 17.53 -6.11
C THR A 31 3.49 16.34 -5.36
N LYS A 32 4.14 16.58 -4.21
CA LYS A 32 4.68 15.52 -3.37
C LYS A 32 3.60 14.99 -2.43
N ILE A 33 3.55 13.67 -2.22
CA ILE A 33 2.77 13.06 -1.15
C ILE A 33 3.66 12.98 0.09
N LEU A 34 3.14 13.42 1.23
CA LEU A 34 3.78 13.34 2.52
C LEU A 34 2.87 12.58 3.48
N TYR A 35 3.46 11.80 4.38
CA TYR A 35 2.77 11.13 5.48
C TYR A 35 3.36 11.62 6.78
N LYS A 36 2.54 12.29 7.62
CA LYS A 36 3.00 12.95 8.86
C LYS A 36 4.18 13.90 8.61
N GLU A 37 4.09 14.72 7.56
CA GLU A 37 5.12 15.66 7.12
C GLU A 37 6.49 15.02 6.75
N GLN A 38 6.50 13.71 6.50
CA GLN A 38 7.70 12.97 6.08
C GLN A 38 7.45 12.25 4.74
N PRO A 39 8.51 11.89 3.99
CA PRO A 39 8.37 11.03 2.83
C PRO A 39 7.72 9.70 3.20
N LEU A 40 6.80 9.23 2.34
CA LEU A 40 6.11 7.97 2.52
C LEU A 40 6.88 6.83 1.84
N TYR A 41 7.36 5.89 2.65
CA TYR A 41 7.95 4.64 2.17
C TYR A 41 7.04 3.47 2.52
N ILE A 42 6.88 2.53 1.59
CA ILE A 42 6.17 1.28 1.83
C ILE A 42 7.06 0.07 1.56
N GLN A 43 6.86 -0.99 2.33
CA GLN A 43 7.40 -2.31 2.03
C GLN A 43 6.31 -3.16 1.37
N THR A 44 6.56 -3.65 0.17
CA THR A 44 5.60 -4.51 -0.54
C THR A 44 5.52 -5.90 0.12
N PRO A 45 4.41 -6.64 -0.09
CA PRO A 45 4.45 -8.09 0.09
C PRO A 45 5.44 -8.73 -0.89
N LYS A 46 5.64 -10.03 -0.72
CA LYS A 46 6.43 -10.85 -1.65
C LYS A 46 5.84 -10.75 -3.04
N SER A 47 6.67 -10.48 -4.04
CA SER A 47 6.24 -10.34 -5.43
C SER A 47 7.25 -10.98 -6.38
N LEU A 48 6.84 -11.08 -7.63
CA LEU A 48 7.75 -11.34 -8.75
C LEU A 48 8.00 -10.03 -9.51
N THR A 49 8.82 -10.10 -10.55
CA THR A 49 8.85 -9.08 -11.59
C THR A 49 8.32 -9.68 -12.88
N LYS A 50 7.79 -8.85 -13.78
CA LYS A 50 7.37 -9.34 -15.10
C LYS A 50 8.53 -9.87 -15.94
N GLN A 51 9.67 -9.17 -15.89
CA GLN A 51 10.82 -9.40 -16.77
C GLN A 51 12.14 -8.81 -16.23
N GLY A 52 12.23 -8.55 -14.92
CA GLY A 52 13.35 -7.83 -14.32
C GLY A 52 13.31 -6.32 -14.56
N PHE A 53 14.48 -5.68 -14.42
CA PHE A 53 14.66 -4.25 -14.65
C PHE A 53 14.68 -3.93 -16.15
N VAL A 54 13.89 -2.94 -16.56
CA VAL A 54 13.81 -2.50 -17.97
C VAL A 54 14.41 -1.10 -18.12
N LYS A 55 15.35 -0.97 -19.06
CA LYS A 55 15.92 0.32 -19.45
C LYS A 55 15.01 1.02 -20.45
N HIS A 56 14.60 2.24 -20.12
CA HIS A 56 13.97 3.20 -21.03
C HIS A 56 14.97 4.35 -21.29
N PRO A 57 14.98 5.02 -22.45
CA PRO A 57 16.02 5.98 -22.87
C PRO A 57 16.63 6.93 -21.83
N LYS A 58 15.89 7.34 -20.79
CA LYS A 58 16.38 8.22 -19.71
C LYS A 58 16.11 7.71 -18.28
N LYS A 59 15.50 6.54 -18.12
CA LYS A 59 15.08 6.01 -16.81
C LYS A 59 15.02 4.49 -16.82
N TYR A 60 15.20 3.87 -15.68
CA TYR A 60 14.85 2.47 -15.50
C TYR A 60 13.44 2.38 -14.91
N TYR A 61 12.78 1.26 -15.14
CA TYR A 61 11.56 0.90 -14.43
C TYR A 61 11.53 -0.61 -14.20
N VAL A 62 10.71 -1.04 -13.24
CA VAL A 62 10.36 -2.44 -13.07
C VAL A 62 8.86 -2.57 -12.91
N GLU A 63 8.29 -3.63 -13.46
CA GLU A 63 6.89 -3.99 -13.24
C GLU A 63 6.87 -5.11 -12.20
N LEU A 64 6.53 -4.75 -10.96
CA LEU A 64 6.29 -5.70 -9.89
C LEU A 64 5.00 -6.45 -10.19
N MET A 65 5.02 -7.77 -10.00
CA MET A 65 3.93 -8.67 -10.33
C MET A 65 3.45 -9.37 -9.06
N PHE A 66 2.22 -9.05 -8.67
CA PHE A 66 1.52 -9.59 -7.50
C PHE A 66 0.46 -10.59 -7.96
N ASP A 67 0.15 -11.58 -7.13
CA ASP A 67 -0.94 -12.53 -7.42
C ASP A 67 -2.25 -12.03 -6.82
N ASN A 68 -3.34 -12.77 -7.02
CA ASN A 68 -4.66 -12.41 -6.51
C ASN A 68 -4.83 -12.55 -4.99
N ASN A 69 -3.84 -13.09 -4.26
CA ASN A 69 -3.88 -13.22 -2.81
C ASN A 69 -3.43 -11.94 -2.09
N ASP A 70 -2.77 -11.01 -2.80
CA ASP A 70 -2.29 -9.74 -2.26
C ASP A 70 -3.41 -8.68 -2.10
N GLU A 71 -4.62 -9.08 -1.70
CA GLU A 71 -5.80 -8.19 -1.58
C GLU A 71 -5.53 -6.96 -0.72
N LYS A 72 -4.76 -7.12 0.37
CA LYS A 72 -4.39 -6.01 1.27
C LYS A 72 -3.59 -4.92 0.56
N LEU A 73 -2.68 -5.31 -0.33
CA LEU A 73 -1.92 -4.34 -1.12
C LEU A 73 -2.86 -3.61 -2.09
N PHE A 74 -3.74 -4.34 -2.78
CA PHE A 74 -4.66 -3.75 -3.75
C PHE A 74 -5.62 -2.76 -3.10
N ARG A 75 -6.26 -3.15 -1.99
CA ARG A 75 -7.11 -2.23 -1.21
C ARG A 75 -6.33 -1.03 -0.70
N TRP A 76 -5.08 -1.23 -0.24
CA TRP A 76 -4.25 -0.11 0.21
C TRP A 76 -3.95 0.89 -0.92
N LEU A 77 -3.67 0.39 -2.13
CA LEU A 77 -3.44 1.24 -3.32
C LEU A 77 -4.72 1.96 -3.76
N GLU A 78 -5.87 1.28 -3.74
CA GLU A 78 -7.18 1.90 -4.03
C GLU A 78 -7.50 3.03 -3.04
N ASN A 79 -7.31 2.78 -1.74
CA ASN A 79 -7.50 3.80 -0.70
C ASN A 79 -6.51 4.97 -0.83
N LEU A 80 -5.28 4.70 -1.30
CA LEU A 80 -4.30 5.73 -1.60
C LEU A 80 -4.80 6.63 -2.74
N GLU A 81 -5.31 6.04 -3.82
CA GLU A 81 -5.88 6.76 -4.96
C GLU A 81 -7.08 7.62 -4.52
N GLU A 82 -8.03 7.04 -3.80
CA GLU A 82 -9.22 7.73 -3.30
C GLU A 82 -8.84 8.93 -2.41
N ARG A 83 -7.88 8.73 -1.49
CA ARG A 83 -7.42 9.84 -0.64
C ARG A 83 -6.72 10.92 -1.45
N CYS A 84 -5.91 10.53 -2.44
CA CYS A 84 -5.23 11.48 -3.33
C CYS A 84 -6.23 12.32 -4.14
N GLN A 85 -7.28 11.69 -4.68
CA GLN A 85 -8.34 12.37 -5.42
C GLN A 85 -9.04 13.42 -4.53
N LYS A 86 -9.41 13.05 -3.30
CA LYS A 86 -9.99 13.98 -2.32
C LYS A 86 -9.06 15.15 -2.01
N LEU A 87 -7.78 14.88 -1.77
CA LEU A 87 -6.78 15.93 -1.50
C LEU A 87 -6.59 16.87 -2.70
N ILE A 88 -6.60 16.36 -3.94
CA ILE A 88 -6.54 17.19 -5.15
C ILE A 88 -7.79 18.07 -5.24
N TYR A 89 -8.98 17.51 -5.00
CA TYR A 89 -10.24 18.24 -5.02
C TYR A 89 -10.26 19.36 -3.97
N GLU A 90 -9.85 19.08 -2.73
CA GLU A 90 -9.70 20.07 -1.65
C GLU A 90 -8.75 21.22 -2.01
N LYS A 91 -7.71 20.95 -2.81
CA LYS A 91 -6.75 21.96 -3.31
C LYS A 91 -7.14 22.55 -4.66
N GLY A 92 -8.25 22.09 -5.24
CA GLY A 92 -8.59 22.34 -6.64
C GLY A 92 -8.77 23.83 -6.96
N GLU A 93 -9.49 24.56 -6.11
CA GLU A 93 -9.70 26.01 -6.27
C GLU A 93 -8.39 26.82 -6.24
N THR A 94 -7.40 26.34 -5.49
CA THR A 94 -6.09 27.01 -5.38
C THR A 94 -5.19 26.68 -6.56
N TRP A 95 -5.24 25.45 -7.07
CA TRP A 95 -4.32 24.97 -8.10
C TRP A 95 -4.84 25.24 -9.53
N PHE A 96 -6.11 24.99 -9.78
CA PHE A 96 -6.70 25.02 -11.12
C PHE A 96 -7.40 26.36 -11.38
N GLN A 97 -7.41 26.79 -12.64
CA GLN A 97 -8.13 28.00 -13.07
C GLN A 97 -9.64 27.76 -13.06
N ASN A 98 -10.03 26.56 -13.52
CA ASN A 98 -11.39 26.08 -13.49
C ASN A 98 -11.57 25.16 -12.29
N GLN A 99 -12.72 25.25 -11.64
CA GLN A 99 -13.09 24.32 -10.59
C GLN A 99 -13.35 22.95 -11.23
N LEU A 100 -12.66 21.93 -10.76
CA LEU A 100 -12.86 20.56 -11.21
C LEU A 100 -13.87 19.87 -10.31
N GLU A 101 -14.78 19.08 -10.89
CA GLU A 101 -15.62 18.19 -10.10
C GLU A 101 -14.81 16.97 -9.64
N LEU A 102 -15.20 16.36 -8.52
CA LEU A 102 -14.53 15.17 -8.01
C LEU A 102 -14.55 14.02 -9.04
N ASN A 103 -15.68 13.85 -9.72
CA ASN A 103 -15.85 12.85 -10.77
C ASN A 103 -14.92 13.08 -11.97
N ASP A 104 -14.61 14.33 -12.32
CA ASP A 104 -13.64 14.63 -13.38
C ASP A 104 -12.22 14.20 -12.97
N ILE A 105 -11.87 14.44 -11.69
CA ILE A 105 -10.57 14.03 -11.13
C ILE A 105 -10.48 12.50 -11.11
N GLU A 106 -11.52 11.81 -10.66
CA GLU A 106 -11.60 10.34 -10.62
C GLU A 106 -11.42 9.74 -12.02
N ASN A 107 -12.15 10.25 -13.01
CA ASN A 107 -12.06 9.76 -14.39
C ASN A 107 -10.70 10.07 -15.06
N ALA A 108 -10.04 11.16 -14.66
CA ALA A 108 -8.70 11.52 -15.12
C ALA A 108 -7.58 10.80 -14.33
N PHE A 109 -7.90 10.08 -13.27
CA PHE A 109 -6.92 9.40 -12.43
C PHE A 109 -6.49 8.08 -13.04
N ALA A 110 -5.19 7.94 -13.34
CA ALA A 110 -4.64 6.69 -13.83
C ALA A 110 -4.51 5.67 -12.70
N THR A 111 -5.05 4.46 -12.92
CA THR A 111 -4.93 3.37 -11.96
C THR A 111 -3.46 2.97 -11.76
N THR A 112 -3.11 2.72 -10.50
CA THR A 112 -1.76 2.41 -10.06
C THR A 112 -1.37 0.96 -10.40
N ILE A 113 -2.37 0.07 -10.42
CA ILE A 113 -2.23 -1.34 -10.78
C ILE A 113 -2.98 -1.67 -12.07
N ARG A 114 -2.45 -2.62 -12.84
CA ARG A 114 -3.09 -3.11 -14.08
C ARG A 114 -3.20 -4.63 -14.07
N PRO A 115 -4.35 -5.20 -14.45
CA PRO A 115 -4.52 -6.65 -14.54
C PRO A 115 -3.61 -7.24 -15.62
N TYR A 116 -3.16 -8.48 -15.41
CA TYR A 116 -2.25 -9.21 -16.29
C TYR A 116 -2.55 -10.71 -16.29
N LYS A 117 -2.35 -11.36 -17.45
CA LYS A 117 -2.64 -12.79 -17.68
C LYS A 117 -4.03 -13.20 -17.15
N SER A 118 -5.08 -12.56 -17.67
CA SER A 118 -6.49 -12.83 -17.30
C SER A 118 -6.77 -12.64 -15.80
N CYS A 119 -6.28 -11.54 -15.22
CA CYS A 119 -6.40 -11.21 -13.79
C CYS A 119 -5.77 -12.22 -12.82
N LYS A 120 -4.93 -13.14 -13.32
CA LYS A 120 -4.12 -14.01 -12.46
C LYS A 120 -3.06 -13.21 -11.70
N TYR A 121 -2.57 -12.13 -12.32
CA TYR A 121 -1.57 -11.25 -11.73
C TYR A 121 -1.96 -9.78 -11.92
N TYR A 122 -1.39 -8.93 -11.08
CA TYR A 122 -1.51 -7.49 -11.14
C TYR A 122 -0.13 -6.85 -11.22
N LEU A 123 0.02 -5.90 -12.15
CA LEU A 123 1.28 -5.22 -12.40
C LEU A 123 1.28 -3.83 -11.79
N LEU A 124 2.26 -3.59 -10.91
CA LEU A 124 2.59 -2.27 -10.38
C LEU A 124 3.89 -1.79 -11.04
N ARG A 125 3.81 -0.76 -11.87
CA ARG A 125 5.00 -0.18 -12.53
C ARG A 125 5.62 0.86 -11.62
N VAL A 126 6.89 0.66 -11.25
CA VAL A 126 7.66 1.59 -10.41
C VAL A 126 8.89 2.08 -11.16
N ASN A 127 9.21 3.37 -11.01
CA ASN A 127 10.41 3.93 -11.64
C ASN A 127 11.65 3.62 -10.81
N VAL A 128 12.80 3.60 -11.47
CA VAL A 128 14.11 3.47 -10.84
C VAL A 128 14.95 4.64 -11.33
N LYS A 129 15.47 5.45 -10.40
CA LYS A 129 16.32 6.58 -10.75
C LYS A 129 17.60 6.09 -11.41
N MET A 130 18.13 6.91 -12.31
CA MET A 130 19.40 6.64 -12.98
C MET A 130 20.42 7.67 -12.51
N ASN A 131 21.64 7.22 -12.24
CA ASN A 131 22.77 8.11 -12.11
C ASN A 131 23.25 8.47 -13.52
N TYR A 132 23.07 9.73 -13.92
CA TYR A 132 23.43 10.21 -15.26
C TYR A 132 24.94 10.25 -15.52
N GLN A 133 25.78 10.22 -14.47
CA GLN A 133 27.24 10.19 -14.61
C GLN A 133 27.73 8.77 -14.90
N THR A 134 27.16 7.76 -14.24
CA THR A 134 27.57 6.35 -14.38
C THR A 134 26.67 5.53 -15.30
N ASN A 135 25.53 6.09 -15.75
CA ASN A 135 24.46 5.39 -16.46
C ASN A 135 23.93 4.13 -15.75
N ALA A 136 24.14 4.05 -14.43
CA ALA A 136 23.71 2.95 -13.58
C ALA A 136 22.42 3.30 -12.83
N PRO A 137 21.53 2.32 -12.59
CA PRO A 137 20.35 2.54 -11.75
C PRO A 137 20.75 2.79 -10.29
N ILE A 138 20.02 3.69 -9.64
CA ILE A 138 20.17 4.00 -8.22
C ILE A 138 19.14 3.16 -7.47
N VAL A 139 19.52 1.92 -7.17
CA VAL A 139 18.73 0.97 -6.39
C VAL A 139 19.67 0.09 -5.58
N LYS A 140 19.30 -0.23 -4.33
CA LYS A 140 20.05 -1.18 -3.51
C LYS A 140 19.40 -2.55 -3.62
N ILE A 141 20.17 -3.56 -3.99
CA ILE A 141 19.66 -4.93 -4.14
C ILE A 141 20.48 -5.83 -3.23
N TYR A 142 19.80 -6.63 -2.42
CA TYR A 142 20.41 -7.57 -1.49
C TYR A 142 19.76 -8.94 -1.62
N ASN A 143 20.50 -10.01 -1.31
CA ASN A 143 19.88 -11.29 -0.99
C ASN A 143 19.50 -11.38 0.50
N GLU A 144 18.93 -12.50 0.92
CA GLU A 144 18.55 -12.79 2.31
C GLU A 144 19.74 -12.72 3.30
N ASN A 145 20.96 -12.97 2.81
CA ASN A 145 22.20 -12.88 3.58
C ASN A 145 22.80 -11.46 3.59
N GLN A 146 22.04 -10.45 3.14
CA GLN A 146 22.48 -9.04 3.03
C GLN A 146 23.69 -8.82 2.11
N SER A 147 23.98 -9.77 1.22
CA SER A 147 25.01 -9.60 0.20
C SER A 147 24.47 -8.75 -0.95
N ALA A 148 25.24 -7.76 -1.38
CA ALA A 148 24.82 -6.86 -2.45
C ALA A 148 24.75 -7.60 -3.81
N LEU A 149 23.69 -7.34 -4.56
CA LEU A 149 23.43 -7.85 -5.89
C LEU A 149 23.27 -6.70 -6.88
N THR A 150 23.16 -7.04 -8.16
CA THR A 150 22.94 -6.11 -9.27
C THR A 150 21.55 -6.29 -9.87
N ILE A 151 21.18 -5.41 -10.81
CA ILE A 151 19.89 -5.53 -11.52
C ILE A 151 19.80 -6.79 -12.37
N ASP A 152 20.94 -7.35 -12.79
CA ASP A 152 21.02 -8.52 -13.65
C ASP A 152 20.67 -9.82 -12.87
N ASP A 153 20.75 -9.77 -11.54
CA ASP A 153 20.38 -10.88 -10.64
C ASP A 153 18.86 -10.97 -10.39
N VAL A 154 18.08 -10.03 -10.93
CA VAL A 154 16.62 -9.98 -10.77
C VAL A 154 15.93 -10.20 -12.11
N ASN A 155 15.29 -11.34 -12.25
CA ASN A 155 14.55 -11.75 -13.44
C ASN A 155 13.08 -12.11 -13.11
N ALA A 156 12.37 -12.70 -14.07
CA ALA A 156 10.94 -13.03 -13.93
C ALA A 156 10.65 -14.12 -12.87
N ASP A 157 11.64 -14.95 -12.56
CA ASP A 157 11.53 -16.07 -11.61
C ASP A 157 12.11 -15.73 -10.23
N THR A 158 12.70 -14.54 -10.08
CA THR A 158 13.23 -14.04 -8.82
C THR A 158 12.10 -13.53 -7.93
N ASN A 159 11.87 -14.23 -6.82
CA ASN A 159 11.01 -13.73 -5.75
C ASN A 159 11.68 -12.54 -5.05
N ILE A 160 10.93 -11.47 -4.82
CA ILE A 160 11.46 -10.24 -4.22
C ILE A 160 10.52 -9.62 -3.19
N ILE A 161 11.09 -8.83 -2.29
CA ILE A 161 10.39 -7.83 -1.46
C ILE A 161 10.99 -6.47 -1.78
N SER A 162 10.16 -5.45 -1.96
CA SER A 162 10.59 -4.12 -2.41
C SER A 162 10.26 -3.04 -1.39
N ILE A 163 11.15 -2.05 -1.27
CA ILE A 163 10.87 -0.78 -0.60
C ILE A 163 10.62 0.28 -1.67
N LEU A 164 9.42 0.85 -1.65
CA LEU A 164 8.97 1.88 -2.57
C LEU A 164 8.85 3.22 -1.85
N GLU A 165 9.23 4.30 -2.53
CA GLU A 165 8.88 5.67 -2.14
C GLU A 165 7.64 6.09 -2.94
N ILE A 166 6.59 6.50 -2.25
CA ILE A 166 5.42 7.14 -2.86
C ILE A 166 5.77 8.62 -3.04
N GLN A 167 6.33 8.97 -4.20
CA GLN A 167 6.91 10.30 -4.39
C GLN A 167 5.86 11.40 -4.43
N GLY A 168 4.73 11.13 -5.09
CA GLY A 168 3.67 12.10 -5.26
C GLY A 168 2.81 11.85 -6.49
N ILE A 169 2.14 12.89 -6.94
CA ILE A 169 1.20 12.83 -8.06
C ILE A 169 1.73 13.71 -9.18
N ARG A 170 2.03 13.09 -10.32
CA ARG A 170 2.26 13.80 -11.58
C ARG A 170 0.91 14.06 -12.20
N PHE A 171 0.69 15.27 -12.68
CA PHE A 171 -0.53 15.59 -13.39
C PHE A 171 -0.28 16.53 -14.56
N SER A 172 -1.16 16.44 -15.55
CA SER A 172 -1.19 17.26 -16.76
C SER A 172 -2.60 17.77 -16.97
N SER A 173 -2.85 18.44 -18.09
CA SER A 173 -4.23 18.84 -18.45
C SER A 173 -5.17 17.66 -18.71
N ARG A 174 -4.65 16.43 -18.77
CA ARG A 174 -5.39 15.23 -19.20
C ARG A 174 -5.46 14.12 -18.16
N ASN A 175 -4.52 14.05 -17.22
CA ASN A 175 -4.47 12.93 -16.27
C ASN A 175 -3.74 13.28 -14.97
N PHE A 176 -4.05 12.48 -13.95
CA PHE A 176 -3.32 12.38 -12.70
C PHE A 176 -2.70 10.98 -12.60
N GLN A 177 -1.48 10.88 -12.09
CA GLN A 177 -0.77 9.61 -11.95
C GLN A 177 0.09 9.62 -10.69
N ILE A 178 -0.06 8.61 -9.84
CA ILE A 178 0.84 8.40 -8.71
C ILE A 178 2.20 7.94 -9.25
N GLU A 179 3.25 8.65 -8.87
CA GLU A 179 4.64 8.30 -9.21
C GLU A 179 5.31 7.64 -8.02
N MET A 180 5.81 6.42 -8.25
CA MET A 180 6.54 5.64 -7.27
C MET A 180 7.98 5.41 -7.73
N GLU A 181 8.90 5.39 -6.77
CA GLU A 181 10.30 5.06 -6.99
C GLU A 181 10.72 3.86 -6.16
N LEU A 182 11.33 2.87 -6.81
CA LEU A 182 11.95 1.74 -6.13
C LEU A 182 13.28 2.16 -5.49
N LYS A 183 13.40 1.97 -4.18
CA LYS A 183 14.61 2.31 -3.41
C LYS A 183 15.48 1.10 -3.14
N GLN A 184 14.85 0.00 -2.76
CA GLN A 184 15.54 -1.20 -2.34
C GLN A 184 14.77 -2.45 -2.74
N VAL A 185 15.50 -3.52 -3.05
CA VAL A 185 14.98 -4.86 -3.35
C VAL A 185 15.73 -5.86 -2.50
N MET A 186 15.00 -6.81 -1.92
CA MET A 186 15.56 -8.03 -1.35
C MET A 186 15.13 -9.22 -2.22
N THR A 187 16.07 -10.01 -2.73
CA THR A 187 15.77 -11.27 -3.40
C THR A 187 15.59 -12.38 -2.36
N LEU A 188 14.62 -13.26 -2.59
CA LEU A 188 14.30 -14.40 -1.75
C LEU A 188 14.68 -15.68 -2.48
N ASN A 189 15.32 -16.61 -1.80
CA ASN A 189 15.58 -17.92 -2.39
C ASN A 189 14.26 -18.66 -2.63
N SER A 190 14.03 -19.05 -3.88
CA SER A 190 12.81 -19.76 -4.28
C SER A 190 12.80 -21.25 -3.88
N GLU A 191 13.88 -21.75 -3.30
CA GLU A 191 14.09 -23.18 -3.05
C GLU A 191 14.26 -23.48 -1.56
N VAL A 192 13.16 -23.90 -0.91
CA VAL A 192 13.28 -24.85 0.18
C VAL A 192 13.02 -26.22 -0.43
N PHE A 193 14.04 -26.81 -1.05
CA PHE A 193 13.99 -28.25 -1.24
C PHE A 193 14.04 -28.87 0.15
N PHE A 194 13.05 -29.70 0.49
CA PHE A 194 13.16 -30.50 1.69
C PHE A 194 14.25 -31.54 1.44
N ASP A 195 15.42 -31.36 2.07
CA ASP A 195 16.51 -32.34 2.02
C ASP A 195 16.10 -33.72 2.56
N SER A 196 14.99 -33.78 3.28
CA SER A 196 14.42 -35.00 3.83
C SER A 196 12.91 -35.04 3.66
N CYS A 197 12.38 -36.26 3.51
CA CYS A 197 10.95 -36.48 3.47
C CYS A 197 10.31 -36.04 4.80
N LEU A 198 9.56 -34.93 4.77
CA LEU A 198 8.80 -34.44 5.93
C LEU A 198 7.51 -35.24 6.18
N ILE A 199 7.10 -36.06 5.21
CA ILE A 199 5.99 -36.97 5.38
C ILE A 199 6.47 -38.06 6.33
N LYS A 200 5.88 -38.11 7.53
CA LYS A 200 6.13 -39.16 8.52
C LYS A 200 5.04 -40.23 8.43
N PRO A 201 5.15 -41.22 7.51
CA PRO A 201 4.23 -42.35 7.54
C PRO A 201 4.41 -43.10 8.86
N GLY A 202 3.31 -43.31 9.58
CA GLY A 202 3.30 -44.06 10.84
C GLY A 202 3.46 -43.23 12.12
N GLU A 203 3.44 -41.90 12.09
CA GLU A 203 3.41 -41.11 13.35
C GLU A 203 2.13 -41.40 14.16
N ARG A 204 0.99 -41.63 13.47
CA ARG A 204 -0.25 -42.14 14.09
C ARG A 204 -0.12 -43.56 14.66
N GLU A 205 0.69 -44.43 14.06
CA GLU A 205 0.94 -45.79 14.57
C GLU A 205 1.83 -45.73 15.81
N ARG A 206 2.88 -44.91 15.78
CA ARG A 206 3.78 -44.67 16.91
C ARG A 206 3.09 -43.95 18.07
N GLU A 207 2.18 -43.02 17.80
CA GLU A 207 1.32 -42.42 18.82
C GLU A 207 0.34 -43.44 19.41
N ARG A 208 -0.25 -44.31 18.59
CA ARG A 208 -1.10 -45.42 19.06
C ARG A 208 -0.29 -46.43 19.89
N GLU A 209 0.95 -46.73 19.53
CA GLU A 209 1.82 -47.60 20.31
C GLU A 209 2.25 -46.96 21.62
N ARG A 210 2.58 -45.66 21.64
CA ARG A 210 2.85 -44.91 22.88
C ARG A 210 1.62 -44.84 23.78
N ALA A 211 0.44 -44.59 23.21
CA ALA A 211 -0.82 -44.62 23.95
C ALA A 211 -1.11 -46.03 24.51
N ARG A 212 -0.89 -47.08 23.72
CA ARG A 212 -1.03 -48.49 24.17
C ARG A 212 -0.01 -48.85 25.26
N ALA A 213 1.21 -48.33 25.18
CA ALA A 213 2.24 -48.53 26.21
C ALA A 213 1.86 -47.83 27.52
N SER A 214 1.37 -46.58 27.48
CA SER A 214 0.83 -45.90 28.67
C SER A 214 -0.40 -46.58 29.27
N ILE A 215 -1.27 -47.21 28.45
CA ILE A 215 -2.40 -48.00 28.95
C ILE A 215 -1.92 -49.29 29.63
N LYS A 216 -0.88 -49.96 29.10
CA LYS A 216 -0.28 -51.15 29.72
C LYS A 216 0.43 -50.85 31.04
N GLU A 217 1.05 -49.68 31.19
CA GLU A 217 1.64 -49.26 32.48
C GLU A 217 0.55 -48.99 33.53
N LYS A 218 -0.56 -48.33 33.16
CA LYS A 218 -1.72 -48.16 34.06
C LYS A 218 -2.39 -49.49 34.45
N GLN A 219 -2.47 -50.46 33.53
CA GLN A 219 -3.03 -51.79 33.83
C GLN A 219 -2.13 -52.62 34.76
N LYS A 220 -0.80 -52.44 34.72
CA LYS A 220 0.13 -53.07 35.67
C LYS A 220 0.02 -52.48 37.10
N GLU A 221 -0.36 -51.22 37.23
CA GLU A 221 -0.69 -50.60 38.52
C GLU A 221 -2.03 -51.09 39.07
N GLU A 222 -3.04 -51.32 38.21
CA GLU A 222 -4.33 -51.91 38.61
C GLU A 222 -4.24 -53.42 38.93
N GLU A 223 -3.39 -54.20 38.26
CA GLU A 223 -3.16 -55.62 38.61
C GLU A 223 -2.44 -55.79 39.96
N LYS A 224 -1.57 -54.86 40.36
CA LYS A 224 -0.98 -54.85 41.71
C LYS A 224 -1.98 -54.53 42.83
N GLN A 225 -3.10 -53.88 42.50
CA GLN A 225 -4.18 -53.59 43.46
C GLN A 225 -5.27 -54.68 43.49
N LYS A 226 -5.27 -55.63 42.54
CA LYS A 226 -6.22 -56.76 42.50
C LYS A 226 -5.68 -58.09 43.04
N GLU A 227 -4.39 -58.18 43.38
CA GLU A 227 -3.80 -59.40 43.97
C GLU A 227 -3.98 -59.52 45.51
N GLU A 228 -4.54 -58.50 46.18
CA GLU A 228 -4.88 -58.57 47.63
C GLU A 228 -6.35 -58.90 47.93
N GLU A 229 -7.25 -58.87 46.95
CA GLU A 229 -8.64 -59.32 47.12
C GLU A 229 -8.92 -60.51 46.20
N ILE A 230 -9.58 -61.54 46.74
CA ILE A 230 -9.97 -62.81 46.09
C ILE A 230 -8.95 -63.97 46.29
N LYS A 231 -8.55 -64.17 47.56
CA LYS A 231 -8.71 -65.50 48.17
C LYS A 231 -10.18 -65.65 48.56
N VAL A 232 -10.91 -66.55 47.89
CA VAL A 232 -12.05 -67.39 48.36
C VAL A 232 -12.96 -67.75 47.17
N SER A 233 -13.24 -69.07 47.03
CA SER A 233 -14.26 -69.73 46.17
C SER A 233 -13.91 -69.89 44.68
N VAL A 234 -13.22 -70.93 44.19
CA VAL A 234 -13.52 -72.39 44.10
C VAL A 234 -14.70 -72.76 43.18
N LYS A 235 -14.33 -73.39 42.03
CA LYS A 235 -15.02 -74.43 41.19
C LYS A 235 -16.32 -74.02 40.50
N GLU A 236 -16.61 -74.34 39.24
CA GLU A 236 -16.26 -75.51 38.40
C GLU A 236 -16.68 -75.22 36.94
N ASN A 237 -15.91 -75.74 35.97
CA ASN A 237 -16.33 -76.19 34.62
C ASN A 237 -16.99 -75.18 33.64
N HIS A 238 -16.81 -75.18 32.31
CA HIS A 238 -16.32 -76.19 31.39
C HIS A 238 -15.84 -75.50 30.08
N ILE A 239 -14.97 -76.24 29.40
CA ILE A 239 -14.24 -76.05 28.14
C ILE A 239 -15.14 -75.98 26.90
N ASN A 240 -14.73 -75.19 25.89
CA ASN A 240 -14.72 -75.42 24.41
C ASN A 240 -15.13 -74.15 23.65
N SER A 241 -14.64 -73.82 22.46
CA SER A 241 -13.55 -74.29 21.59
C SER A 241 -13.42 -73.19 20.53
N ASN A 242 -12.20 -72.90 20.13
CA ASN A 242 -11.86 -72.17 18.91
C ASN A 242 -12.61 -72.73 17.68
N MET A 243 -12.83 -71.90 16.66
CA MET A 243 -12.15 -72.05 15.36
C MET A 243 -12.37 -70.83 14.45
N ILE A 244 -11.26 -70.43 13.88
CA ILE A 244 -10.98 -69.35 12.92
C ILE A 244 -11.00 -69.96 11.51
N GLN A 245 -11.36 -69.16 10.48
CA GLN A 245 -10.67 -69.02 9.16
C GLN A 245 -11.56 -68.14 8.26
N GLU A 246 -11.10 -66.99 7.74
CA GLU A 246 -10.23 -66.79 6.55
C GLU A 246 -10.85 -67.44 5.29
N ASN A 247 -10.96 -66.83 4.10
CA ASN A 247 -10.24 -65.74 3.46
C ASN A 247 -10.93 -65.34 2.12
N GLU A 248 -10.39 -64.30 1.46
CA GLU A 248 -10.37 -64.02 0.00
C GLU A 248 -11.45 -63.15 -0.69
N SER A 249 -11.06 -61.87 -0.85
CA SER A 249 -10.83 -61.10 -2.10
C SER A 249 -11.57 -61.45 -3.41
N LYS A 250 -12.18 -60.42 -4.03
CA LYS A 250 -12.18 -60.17 -5.49
C LYS A 250 -12.65 -58.74 -5.83
N ASP A 251 -11.84 -58.07 -6.65
CA ASP A 251 -12.09 -56.78 -7.31
C ASP A 251 -13.29 -56.81 -8.26
N LEU A 252 -13.97 -55.66 -8.42
CA LEU A 252 -14.50 -55.22 -9.72
C LEU A 252 -14.80 -53.72 -9.76
N GLU A 253 -14.22 -53.04 -10.75
CA GLU A 253 -14.45 -51.66 -11.19
C GLU A 253 -15.89 -51.41 -11.67
N ASN A 254 -16.35 -50.16 -11.60
CA ASN A 254 -17.43 -49.65 -12.46
C ASN A 254 -17.34 -48.12 -12.69
N THR A 255 -16.83 -47.79 -13.88
CA THR A 255 -17.34 -46.86 -14.92
C THR A 255 -18.06 -45.56 -14.51
N ILE A 256 -17.40 -44.43 -14.81
CA ILE A 256 -17.96 -43.08 -14.90
C ILE A 256 -18.41 -42.84 -16.34
N LYS A 257 -19.64 -42.33 -16.54
CA LYS A 257 -20.19 -41.91 -17.84
C LYS A 257 -19.98 -40.42 -18.07
N GLU A 258 -19.37 -40.10 -19.21
CA GLU A 258 -19.25 -38.78 -19.83
C GLU A 258 -20.61 -38.30 -20.36
N ASN A 259 -20.88 -37.00 -20.23
CA ASN A 259 -21.94 -36.31 -20.99
C ASN A 259 -21.29 -35.17 -21.78
N THR A 260 -21.32 -35.34 -23.10
CA THR A 260 -20.92 -34.41 -24.16
C THR A 260 -22.05 -33.40 -24.39
N ILE A 261 -21.73 -32.11 -24.58
CA ILE A 261 -22.68 -31.09 -25.05
C ILE A 261 -22.16 -30.57 -26.40
N GLU A 262 -23.04 -30.66 -27.40
CA GLU A 262 -22.79 -30.40 -28.82
C GLU A 262 -22.75 -28.90 -29.14
N GLU A 263 -21.83 -28.56 -30.04
CA GLU A 263 -21.68 -27.28 -30.73
C GLU A 263 -22.78 -27.10 -31.77
N ASN A 264 -23.43 -25.94 -31.77
CA ASN A 264 -24.23 -25.47 -32.91
C ASN A 264 -23.56 -24.26 -33.54
N THR A 265 -23.18 -24.43 -34.81
CA THR A 265 -22.62 -23.47 -35.74
C THR A 265 -23.68 -22.50 -36.25
N ILE A 266 -23.37 -21.19 -36.22
CA ILE A 266 -23.99 -20.18 -37.09
C ILE A 266 -22.86 -19.29 -37.60
N GLU A 267 -22.36 -19.61 -38.79
CA GLU A 267 -21.59 -18.70 -39.63
C GLU A 267 -22.56 -18.01 -40.59
N GLU A 268 -22.79 -16.70 -40.43
CA GLU A 268 -23.25 -15.84 -41.53
C GLU A 268 -22.65 -14.43 -41.38
N ASN A 269 -21.72 -14.12 -42.29
CA ASN A 269 -21.42 -12.82 -42.89
C ASN A 269 -21.62 -11.53 -42.07
N ILE A 270 -20.52 -10.99 -41.51
CA ILE A 270 -20.30 -9.53 -41.51
C ILE A 270 -18.85 -9.25 -41.91
N SER A 271 -18.59 -9.37 -43.22
CA SER A 271 -17.52 -8.63 -43.89
C SER A 271 -18.07 -7.24 -44.22
N ALA A 272 -17.90 -6.28 -43.30
CA ALA A 272 -18.07 -4.86 -43.59
C ALA A 272 -16.95 -4.09 -42.88
N GLU A 273 -16.16 -3.41 -43.70
CA GLU A 273 -15.08 -2.46 -43.40
C GLU A 273 -15.18 -1.79 -42.01
N LEU A 274 -14.17 -2.03 -41.17
CA LEU A 274 -13.85 -1.17 -40.04
C LEU A 274 -13.39 0.18 -40.58
N LYS A 275 -14.32 1.11 -40.78
CA LYS A 275 -13.98 2.51 -41.02
C LYS A 275 -13.43 3.13 -39.74
N GLU A 276 -12.24 3.71 -39.86
CA GLU A 276 -11.61 4.54 -38.83
C GLU A 276 -12.59 5.63 -38.38
N PHE A 277 -12.83 5.68 -37.07
CA PHE A 277 -13.61 6.74 -36.46
C PHE A 277 -12.69 7.96 -36.31
N ASP A 278 -12.87 8.96 -37.18
CA ASP A 278 -12.09 10.19 -37.16
C ASP A 278 -12.55 11.04 -35.96
N ILE A 279 -11.79 10.99 -34.86
CA ILE A 279 -12.04 11.80 -33.65
C ILE A 279 -11.57 13.22 -33.95
N THR A 280 -12.36 13.95 -34.75
CA THR A 280 -12.12 15.37 -35.05
C THR A 280 -12.79 16.33 -34.07
N ASP A 281 -13.34 15.84 -32.96
CA ASP A 281 -13.96 16.71 -31.96
C ASP A 281 -13.52 16.39 -30.52
N VAL A 282 -12.24 16.69 -30.24
CA VAL A 282 -11.66 16.74 -28.88
C VAL A 282 -11.78 18.15 -28.28
N SER A 283 -12.53 19.04 -28.96
CA SER A 283 -12.67 20.46 -28.62
C SER A 283 -13.54 20.72 -27.38
N THR A 284 -14.31 19.73 -26.95
CA THR A 284 -15.38 19.88 -25.95
C THR A 284 -15.08 19.23 -24.60
N LEU A 285 -13.92 18.58 -24.44
CA LEU A 285 -13.43 18.20 -23.12
C LEU A 285 -12.77 19.42 -22.48
N GLU A 286 -13.35 19.90 -21.38
CA GLU A 286 -12.74 20.95 -20.57
C GLU A 286 -11.35 20.51 -20.14
N THR A 287 -10.33 21.15 -20.69
CA THR A 287 -8.94 20.84 -20.37
C THR A 287 -8.60 21.43 -19.00
N ILE A 288 -8.01 20.63 -18.11
CA ILE A 288 -7.55 21.10 -16.80
C ILE A 288 -6.44 22.14 -17.02
N THR A 289 -6.68 23.41 -16.69
CA THR A 289 -5.70 24.49 -16.80
C THR A 289 -5.24 24.94 -15.41
N LEU A 290 -3.93 25.03 -15.19
CA LEU A 290 -3.35 25.46 -13.91
C LEU A 290 -3.21 26.97 -13.83
N LYS A 291 -3.46 27.53 -12.64
CA LYS A 291 -3.15 28.94 -12.37
C LYS A 291 -1.64 29.16 -12.53
N LYS A 292 -1.26 30.32 -13.08
CA LYS A 292 0.16 30.62 -13.32
C LYS A 292 0.88 30.70 -11.96
N PRO A 293 2.09 30.11 -11.82
CA PRO A 293 2.80 30.04 -10.54
C PRO A 293 2.91 31.39 -9.81
N ASN A 294 3.26 32.46 -10.54
CA ASN A 294 3.43 33.79 -9.96
C ASN A 294 2.13 34.37 -9.37
N GLN A 295 0.98 33.99 -9.90
CA GLN A 295 -0.31 34.47 -9.43
C GLN A 295 -0.69 33.79 -8.10
N VAL A 296 -0.45 32.47 -7.99
CA VAL A 296 -0.69 31.70 -6.76
C VAL A 296 0.24 32.18 -5.63
N TYR A 297 1.53 32.37 -5.88
CA TYR A 297 2.45 32.91 -4.87
C TYR A 297 2.06 34.32 -4.40
N TYR A 298 1.57 35.16 -5.32
CA TYR A 298 1.14 36.51 -5.01
C TYR A 298 -0.17 36.54 -4.21
N GLU A 299 -1.10 35.62 -4.49
CA GLU A 299 -2.33 35.42 -3.71
C GLU A 299 -2.01 34.94 -2.29
N ILE A 300 -1.15 33.94 -2.14
CA ILE A 300 -0.68 33.46 -0.83
C ILE A 300 0.01 34.58 -0.05
N TYR A 301 0.89 35.35 -0.70
CA TYR A 301 1.53 36.50 -0.09
C TYR A 301 0.53 37.57 0.35
N LYS A 302 -0.48 37.88 -0.48
CA LYS A 302 -1.55 38.83 -0.15
C LYS A 302 -2.38 38.37 1.04
N GLU A 303 -2.75 37.10 1.09
CA GLU A 303 -3.50 36.53 2.22
C GLU A 303 -2.67 36.54 3.51
N ALA A 304 -1.39 36.14 3.44
CA ALA A 304 -0.48 36.22 4.57
C ALA A 304 -0.33 37.66 5.08
N ARG A 305 -0.19 38.65 4.18
CA ARG A 305 -0.12 40.08 4.53
C ARG A 305 -1.43 40.58 5.14
N LYS A 306 -2.58 40.15 4.61
CA LYS A 306 -3.91 40.49 5.16
C LYS A 306 -4.10 39.92 6.57
N LYS A 307 -3.69 38.67 6.79
CA LYS A 307 -3.70 38.03 8.11
C LYS A 307 -2.78 38.74 9.11
N ALA A 308 -1.59 39.15 8.67
CA ALA A 308 -0.68 39.95 9.49
C ALA A 308 -1.28 41.32 9.87
N LYS A 309 -1.92 42.02 8.93
CA LYS A 309 -2.62 43.29 9.21
C LYS A 309 -3.77 43.12 10.21
N LEU A 310 -4.55 42.04 10.09
CA LEU A 310 -5.63 41.73 11.02
C LEU A 310 -5.09 41.45 12.43
N ALA A 311 -4.06 40.61 12.55
CA ALA A 311 -3.43 40.30 13.83
C ALA A 311 -2.82 41.56 14.49
N LYS A 312 -2.20 42.44 13.70
CA LYS A 312 -1.70 43.75 14.18
C LYS A 312 -2.83 44.61 14.75
N LYS A 313 -3.96 44.71 14.04
CA LYS A 313 -5.14 45.47 14.51
C LYS A 313 -5.71 44.89 15.79
N GLU A 314 -5.81 43.56 15.87
CA GLU A 314 -6.30 42.86 17.05
C GLU A 314 -5.39 43.06 18.26
N ALA A 315 -4.08 42.99 18.08
CA ALA A 315 -3.09 43.27 19.11
C ALA A 315 -3.23 44.71 19.65
N ILE A 316 -3.41 45.70 18.77
CA ILE A 316 -3.64 47.10 19.17
C ILE A 316 -4.95 47.23 19.95
N LEU A 317 -6.03 46.58 19.52
CA LEU A 317 -7.32 46.62 20.21
C LEU A 317 -7.23 46.01 21.61
N ALA A 318 -6.61 44.84 21.74
CA ALA A 318 -6.37 44.18 23.02
C ALA A 318 -5.51 45.05 23.96
N PHE A 319 -4.48 45.71 23.42
CA PHE A 319 -3.66 46.65 24.18
C PHE A 319 -4.45 47.87 24.68
N LEU A 320 -5.29 48.47 23.82
CA LEU A 320 -6.15 49.60 24.21
C LEU A 320 -7.18 49.18 25.27
N GLU A 321 -7.73 47.98 25.16
CA GLU A 321 -8.64 47.41 26.15
C GLU A 321 -7.93 47.21 27.50
N ALA A 322 -6.74 46.60 27.50
CA ALA A 322 -5.93 46.43 28.71
C ALA A 322 -5.61 47.78 29.37
N LYS A 323 -5.21 48.79 28.59
CA LYS A 323 -4.97 50.17 29.08
C LYS A 323 -6.24 50.80 29.65
N ASN A 324 -7.38 50.57 29.01
CA ASN A 324 -8.67 51.08 29.49
C ASN A 324 -9.10 50.41 30.80
N ILE A 325 -8.90 49.09 30.93
CA ILE A 325 -9.15 48.34 32.17
C ILE A 325 -8.24 48.86 33.29
N LYS A 326 -6.92 48.97 33.04
CA LYS A 326 -5.95 49.52 34.00
C LYS A 326 -6.34 50.92 34.48
N LYS A 327 -6.75 51.79 33.56
CA LYS A 327 -7.22 53.14 33.86
C LYS A 327 -8.54 53.14 34.65
N THR A 328 -9.50 52.31 34.26
CA THR A 328 -10.85 52.25 34.87
C THR A 328 -10.78 51.72 36.30
N TYR A 329 -9.92 50.74 36.56
CA TYR A 329 -9.81 50.07 37.86
C TYR A 329 -8.60 50.54 38.69
N MET A 330 -7.86 51.56 38.25
CA MET A 330 -6.72 52.17 38.96
C MET A 330 -5.68 51.13 39.42
N LEU A 331 -5.33 50.20 38.54
CA LEU A 331 -4.44 49.06 38.84
C LEU A 331 -2.96 49.46 38.79
N GLU A 332 -2.56 50.46 39.59
CA GLU A 332 -1.20 51.05 39.58
C GLU A 332 -0.11 50.15 40.19
N ASN A 333 -0.48 49.07 40.89
CA ASN A 333 0.46 48.17 41.58
C ASN A 333 0.64 46.81 40.88
N VAL A 334 0.17 46.66 39.63
CA VAL A 334 0.46 45.46 38.85
C VAL A 334 1.82 45.65 38.21
N ASP A 335 2.78 44.82 38.59
CA ASP A 335 4.17 44.85 38.13
C ASP A 335 4.21 44.63 36.60
N ASP A 336 4.36 45.72 35.84
CA ASP A 336 4.46 45.72 34.37
C ASP A 336 5.87 45.24 33.94
N SER A 337 6.25 44.03 34.35
CA SER A 337 7.59 43.47 34.11
C SER A 337 7.84 43.06 32.65
N ASP A 338 6.85 43.14 31.75
CA ASP A 338 6.99 42.69 30.37
C ASP A 338 6.64 43.80 29.35
N SER A 339 7.66 44.57 28.97
CA SER A 339 7.85 45.26 27.67
C SER A 339 6.63 45.95 27.02
N ASP A 340 6.06 46.96 27.66
CA ASP A 340 5.08 47.89 27.04
C ASP A 340 5.70 48.78 25.93
N SER A 341 7.02 48.79 25.78
CA SER A 341 7.76 49.70 24.88
C SER A 341 7.69 49.34 23.40
N ASP A 342 7.32 48.11 23.06
CA ASP A 342 7.46 47.60 21.69
C ASP A 342 6.26 47.91 20.79
N ILE A 343 5.08 48.20 21.36
CA ILE A 343 3.85 48.47 20.61
C ILE A 343 3.67 49.96 20.29
N GLU A 344 4.20 50.88 21.12
CA GLU A 344 4.03 52.33 20.94
C GLU A 344 4.78 52.87 19.69
N ASN A 345 5.84 52.19 19.24
CA ASN A 345 6.58 52.57 18.03
C ASN A 345 5.90 52.17 16.71
N ILE A 346 4.80 51.42 16.75
CA ILE A 346 4.16 50.83 15.56
C ILE A 346 3.09 51.75 14.94
N SER A 347 2.59 52.75 15.68
CA SER A 347 1.53 53.65 15.20
C SER A 347 2.02 54.76 14.26
N GLU A 348 3.31 55.07 14.23
CA GLU A 348 3.85 56.19 13.43
C GLU A 348 4.17 55.84 11.96
N SER A 349 4.25 54.55 11.60
CA SER A 349 4.75 54.14 10.29
C SER A 349 3.70 54.03 9.17
N GLU A 350 2.43 54.39 9.41
CA GLU A 350 1.34 54.20 8.42
C GLU A 350 0.87 55.50 7.73
N TYR A 351 1.52 56.64 7.96
CA TYR A 351 1.16 57.90 7.28
C TYR A 351 2.02 58.25 6.05
N SER A 352 2.93 57.38 5.60
CA SER A 352 3.91 57.73 4.56
C SER A 352 3.95 56.85 3.30
N GLU A 353 3.03 55.90 3.09
CA GLU A 353 3.10 54.98 1.94
C GLU A 353 1.82 54.92 1.07
N GLU A 354 1.04 56.00 1.01
CA GLU A 354 0.02 56.19 -0.03
C GLU A 354 0.41 57.37 -0.95
N GLU A 355 1.33 57.13 -1.88
CA GLU A 355 1.41 57.81 -3.20
C GLU A 355 1.79 56.80 -4.30
#